data_AF-A0A959VG21-F1
#
_entry.id   AF-A0A959VG21-F1
#
_cell.length_a   1.000
_cell.length_b   1.000
_cell.length_c   1.000
_cell.angle_alpha   90.00
_cell.angle_beta   90.00
_cell.angle_gamma   90.00
#
_symmetry.space_group_name_H-M   'P 1'
#
loop_
_entity.id
_entity.type
_entity.pdbx_description
1 polymer ?
#
loop_
_entity_poly.entity_id
_entity_poly.type
_entity_poly.pdbx_seq_one_letter_code
_entity_poly.pdbx_strand_id
1 'polypeptide(L)' 'MVDRSLLEKAAAIVRESNYTIAFTGAGISVESGVPPFRGENGIWAKYDPRTLDLGFFHQHPLESW' A
#
# COMPACT_ATOMS: atom_id res chain seq x y z
N MET A 1 -6.67 -8.58 -19.73
CA MET A 1 -5.85 -9.81 -19.63
C MET A 1 -4.41 -9.35 -19.72
N VAL A 2 -3.56 -9.67 -18.74
CA VAL A 2 -2.15 -9.23 -18.75
C VAL A 2 -1.44 -9.93 -19.91
N ASP A 3 -0.65 -9.18 -20.69
CA ASP A 3 0.14 -9.72 -21.78
C ASP A 3 1.23 -10.64 -21.22
N ARG A 4 1.17 -11.92 -21.61
CA ARG A 4 2.09 -12.96 -21.12
C ARG A 4 3.53 -12.68 -21.50
N SER A 5 3.77 -12.04 -22.64
CA SER A 5 5.12 -11.66 -23.08
C SER A 5 5.78 -10.66 -22.12
N LEU A 6 4.99 -9.75 -21.52
CA LEU A 6 5.49 -8.78 -20.55
C LEU A 6 5.87 -9.43 -19.23
N LEU A 7 5.10 -10.43 -18.78
CA LEU A 7 5.41 -11.20 -17.57
C LEU A 7 6.70 -12.02 -17.73
N GLU A 8 6.88 -12.66 -18.88
CA GLU A 8 8.10 -13.41 -19.19
C GLU A 8 9.33 -12.49 -19.24
N LYS A 9 9.19 -11.30 -19.83
CA LYS A 9 10.22 -10.27 -19.84
C LYS A 9 10.57 -9.78 -18.43
N ALA A 10 9.58 -9.49 -17.60
CA ALA A 10 9.80 -9.08 -16.22
C ALA A 10 10.54 -10.15 -15.41
N ALA A 11 10.14 -11.43 -15.55
CA ALA A 11 10.80 -12.54 -14.89
C ALA A 11 12.27 -12.71 -15.31
N ALA A 12 12.58 -12.51 -16.59
CA ALA A 12 13.96 -12.54 -17.09
C ALA A 12 14.81 -11.43 -16.44
N ILE A 13 14.30 -10.19 -16.41
CA ILE A 13 14.98 -9.04 -15.79
C ILE A 13 15.26 -9.30 -14.30
N VAL A 14 14.29 -9.84 -13.56
CA VAL A 14 14.47 -10.17 -12.13
C VAL A 14 15.53 -11.26 -11.94
N ARG A 15 15.53 -12.30 -12.78
CA ARG A 15 16.49 -13.41 -12.71
C ARG A 15 17.93 -12.99 -13.01
N GLU A 16 18.12 -12.04 -13.91
CA GLU A 16 19.44 -11.54 -14.32
C GLU A 16 19.97 -10.43 -13.41
N SER A 17 19.14 -9.88 -12.53
CA SER A 17 19.54 -8.81 -11.62
C SER A 17 20.41 -9.35 -10.49
N ASN A 18 21.57 -8.71 -10.29
CA ASN A 18 22.44 -8.98 -9.14
C ASN A 18 21.92 -8.35 -7.83
N TYR A 19 21.01 -7.38 -7.92
CA TYR A 19 20.48 -6.66 -6.74
C TYR A 19 19.07 -6.14 -7.01
N THR A 20 18.06 -6.96 -6.68
CA THR A 20 16.64 -6.62 -6.89
C THR A 20 16.06 -5.91 -5.68
N ILE A 21 15.41 -4.77 -5.91
CA ILE A 21 14.65 -4.02 -4.89
C ILE A 21 13.21 -3.89 -5.38
N ALA A 22 12.25 -4.18 -4.51
CA ALA A 22 10.84 -3.91 -4.74
C ALA A 22 10.39 -2.74 -3.85
N PHE A 23 9.82 -1.71 -4.47
CA PHE A 23 9.14 -0.64 -3.75
C PHE A 23 7.65 -0.93 -3.74
N THR A 24 7.08 -1.16 -2.56
CA THR A 24 5.67 -1.53 -2.40
C THR A 24 4.90 -0.44 -1.67
N GLY A 25 3.64 -0.27 -2.04
CA GLY A 25 2.66 0.52 -1.27
C GLY A 25 1.62 -0.37 -0.60
N ALA A 26 0.62 0.24 0.03
CA ALA A 26 -0.48 -0.48 0.70
C ALA A 26 -1.24 -1.48 -0.21
N GLY A 27 -1.19 -1.26 -1.53
CA GLY A 27 -1.79 -2.16 -2.53
C GLY A 27 -1.36 -3.62 -2.40
N ILE A 28 -0.13 -3.89 -1.97
CA ILE A 28 0.38 -5.27 -1.82
C ILE A 28 -0.40 -6.08 -0.77
N SER A 29 -1.04 -5.41 0.19
CA SER A 29 -1.76 -6.05 1.30
C SER A 29 -3.28 -6.13 1.07
N VAL A 30 -3.80 -5.50 0.00
CA VAL A 30 -5.24 -5.45 -0.29
C VAL A 30 -5.82 -6.85 -0.51
N GLU A 31 -5.12 -7.67 -1.30
CA GLU A 31 -5.53 -9.06 -1.55
C GLU A 31 -5.39 -9.96 -0.33
N SER A 32 -4.68 -9.50 0.72
CA SER A 32 -4.62 -10.18 2.03
C SER A 32 -5.71 -9.70 3.00
N GLY A 33 -6.65 -8.87 2.55
CA GLY A 33 -7.75 -8.35 3.36
C GLY A 33 -7.41 -7.12 4.22
N VAL A 34 -6.22 -6.55 4.08
CA VAL A 34 -5.86 -5.30 4.76
C VAL A 34 -6.31 -4.11 3.90
N PRO A 35 -7.25 -3.28 4.36
CA PRO A 35 -7.73 -2.16 3.57
C PRO A 35 -6.61 -1.13 3.37
N PRO A 36 -6.51 -0.51 2.18
CA PRO A 36 -5.58 0.57 1.97
C PRO A 36 -6.08 1.83 2.70
N PHE A 37 -5.21 2.81 2.92
CA PHE A 37 -5.63 4.10 3.47
C PHE A 37 -6.58 4.85 2.52
N ARG A 38 -6.29 4.84 1.22
CA ARG A 38 -7.00 5.60 0.17
C ARG A 38 -7.84 4.69 -0.73
N GLY A 39 -8.83 5.25 -1.43
CA GLY A 39 -9.69 4.54 -2.39
C GLY A 39 -11.13 4.38 -1.90
N GLU A 40 -12.01 3.89 -2.77
CA GLU A 40 -13.46 3.74 -2.52
C GLU A 40 -13.77 2.94 -1.24
N ASN A 41 -12.95 1.92 -0.94
CA ASN A 41 -13.05 1.10 0.26
C ASN A 41 -11.87 1.30 1.22
N GLY A 42 -11.21 2.46 1.16
CA GLY A 42 -10.07 2.77 2.01
C GLY A 42 -10.47 3.20 3.43
N ILE A 43 -9.52 3.16 4.36
CA ILE A 43 -9.72 3.59 5.75
C ILE A 43 -10.25 5.04 5.83
N TRP A 44 -9.82 5.92 4.92
CA TRP A 44 -10.26 7.33 4.85
C TRP A 44 -11.68 7.54 4.36
N ALA A 45 -12.34 6.53 3.82
CA ALA A 45 -13.78 6.60 3.56
C ALA A 45 -14.61 6.47 4.85
N LYS A 46 -14.01 5.94 5.93
CA LYS A 46 -14.66 5.68 7.22
C LYS A 46 -14.15 6.58 8.36
N TYR A 47 -12.89 6.95 8.34
CA TYR A 47 -12.24 7.74 9.39
C TYR A 47 -11.68 9.04 8.82
N ASP A 48 -11.71 10.10 9.63
CA ASP A 48 -11.10 11.37 9.26
C ASP A 48 -9.57 11.22 9.20
N PRO A 49 -8.91 11.50 8.06
CA PRO A 49 -7.45 11.39 7.94
C PRO A 49 -6.67 12.22 8.98
N ARG A 50 -7.28 13.28 9.53
CA ARG A 50 -6.67 14.11 10.58
C ARG A 50 -6.32 13.32 11.84
N THR A 51 -6.98 12.18 12.10
CA THR A 51 -6.69 11.39 13.30
C THR A 51 -5.29 10.76 13.28
N LEU A 52 -4.66 10.62 12.11
CA LEU A 52 -3.26 10.18 11.99
C LEU A 52 -2.26 11.33 11.76
N ASP A 53 -2.67 12.58 11.96
CA ASP A 53 -1.72 13.68 12.06
C ASP A 53 -0.98 13.65 13.41
N LEU A 54 0.31 13.97 13.40
CA LEU A 54 1.15 13.94 14.60
C LEU A 54 0.70 14.98 15.65
N GLY A 55 0.33 16.18 15.20
CA GLY A 55 -0.15 17.24 16.09
C GLY A 55 -1.51 16.91 16.69
N PHE A 56 -2.39 16.27 15.90
CA PHE A 56 -3.66 15.76 16.38
C PHE A 56 -3.46 14.64 17.42
N PHE A 57 -2.58 13.67 17.16
CA PHE A 57 -2.27 12.59 18.10
C PHE A 57 -1.80 13.10 19.47
N HIS A 58 -0.94 14.12 19.49
CA HIS A 58 -0.46 14.71 20.74
C HIS A 58 -1.57 15.36 21.57
N GLN A 59 -2.65 15.82 20.94
CA GLN A 59 -3.79 16.46 21.60
C GLN A 59 -4.91 15.45 21.92
N HIS A 60 -5.09 14.44 21.07
CA HIS A 60 -6.22 13.50 21.09
C HIS A 60 -5.76 12.02 20.96
N PRO A 61 -4.88 11.51 21.83
CA PRO A 61 -4.24 10.21 21.63
C PRO A 61 -5.24 9.04 21.60
N LEU A 62 -6.32 9.10 22.41
CA LEU A 62 -7.34 8.05 22.44
C LEU A 62 -8.23 8.04 21.18
N GLU A 63 -8.41 9.17 20.51
CA GLU A 63 -9.19 9.25 19.27
C GLU A 63 -8.36 8.79 18.06
N SER A 64 -7.04 8.90 18.16
CA SER A 64 -6.08 8.41 17.16
C SER A 64 -5.79 6.91 17.25
N TRP A 65 -6.02 6.28 18.41
CA TRP A 65 -5.85 4.83 18.62
C TRP A 65 -7.08 4.04 18.16
#